data_AF-A0AAP0R7J9-F1
#
_entry.id   AF-A0AAP0R7J9-F1
#
_cell.length_a   1.000
_cell.length_b   1.000
_cell.length_c   1.000
_cell.angle_alpha   90.00
_cell.angle_beta   90.00
_cell.angle_gamma   90.00
#
_symmetry.space_group_name_H-M   'P 1'
#
loop_
_entity.id
_entity.type
_entity.pdbx_description
1 polymer ?
#
loop_
_entity_poly.entity_id
_entity_poly.type
_entity_poly.pdbx_seq_one_letter_code
_entity_poly.pdbx_strand_id
1 'polypeptide(L)'
;MEAIEAHGPRMCHCRVKATITTSWTNNNPGRQFYGCAKFKDRAGDCGYFVWYDPPICNRAKQIIPYLLNRVGKYRAREKTYWACMLLSWLITFVMVMLYANCKPEHVKRRPMLSLP
;
A
#
# COMPACT_ATOMS: atom_id res chain seq x y z
N MET A 1 5.84 -9.16 36.88
CA MET A 1 4.87 -8.06 37.07
C MET A 1 5.00 -7.16 35.85
N GLU A 2 4.09 -7.32 34.89
CA GLU A 2 4.17 -6.73 33.55
C GLU A 2 4.12 -5.21 33.59
N ALA A 3 4.99 -4.60 32.78
CA ALA A 3 5.03 -3.17 32.55
C ALA A 3 3.71 -2.70 31.92
N ILE A 4 2.84 -2.12 32.76
CA ILE A 4 1.84 -1.17 32.28
C ILE A 4 2.65 -0.02 31.69
N GLU A 5 2.62 0.13 30.36
CA GLU A 5 3.18 1.30 29.67
C GLU A 5 2.66 2.55 30.38
N ALA A 6 3.54 3.22 31.13
CA ALA A 6 3.24 4.39 31.94
C ALA A 6 3.07 5.64 31.06
N HIS A 7 2.25 5.54 30.03
CA HIS A 7 1.66 6.73 29.43
C HIS A 7 0.66 7.27 30.44
N GLY A 8 0.95 8.46 30.99
CA GLY A 8 0.04 9.17 31.88
C GLY A 8 -1.38 9.27 31.28
N PRO A 9 -2.39 9.62 32.11
CA PRO A 9 -3.77 9.68 31.65
C PRO A 9 -3.89 10.56 30.41
N ARG A 10 -4.45 10.02 29.31
CA ARG A 10 -4.74 10.82 28.12
C ARG A 10 -5.79 11.86 28.47
N MET A 11 -5.54 13.11 28.12
CA MET A 11 -6.46 14.22 28.37
C MET A 11 -7.19 14.59 27.08
N CYS A 12 -8.50 14.87 27.19
CA CYS A 12 -9.27 15.44 26.08
C CYS A 12 -9.06 16.96 25.97
N HIS A 13 -9.69 17.60 24.97
CA HIS A 13 -9.57 19.05 24.77
C HIS A 13 -10.18 19.90 25.91
N CYS A 14 -11.10 19.35 26.70
CA CYS A 14 -11.59 19.99 27.93
C CYS A 14 -10.59 19.89 29.10
N ARG A 15 -9.39 19.32 28.89
CA ARG A 15 -8.38 19.02 29.92
C ARG A 15 -8.86 18.07 31.02
N VAL A 16 -9.87 17.25 30.71
CA VAL A 16 -10.32 16.16 31.59
C VAL A 16 -9.79 14.82 31.06
N LYS A 17 -9.66 13.83 31.96
CA LYS A 17 -9.19 12.49 31.59
C LYS A 17 -10.13 11.87 30.55
N ALA A 18 -9.55 11.47 29.42
CA ALA A 18 -10.24 10.72 28.38
C ALA A 18 -10.56 9.30 28.87
N THR A 19 -11.69 8.77 28.42
CA THR A 19 -12.21 7.47 28.84
C THR A 19 -12.20 6.49 27.67
N ILE A 20 -11.94 5.21 27.93
CA ILE A 20 -12.02 4.18 26.89
C ILE A 20 -13.49 3.81 26.68
N THR A 21 -13.96 3.97 25.44
CA THR A 21 -15.32 3.62 25.01
C THR A 21 -15.24 2.61 23.87
N THR A 22 -16.21 1.69 23.82
CA THR A 22 -16.33 0.71 22.73
C THR A 22 -17.23 1.28 21.63
N SER A 23 -16.76 1.24 20.38
CA SER A 23 -17.56 1.58 19.21
C SER A 23 -18.56 0.47 18.94
N TRP A 24 -19.81 0.86 18.76
CA TRP A 24 -20.92 -0.01 18.36
C TRP A 24 -21.41 0.32 16.94
N THR A 25 -20.62 1.07 16.17
CA THR A 25 -20.94 1.38 14.77
C THR A 25 -20.75 0.14 13.89
N ASN A 26 -21.57 -0.01 12.85
CA ASN A 26 -21.44 -1.12 11.87
C ASN A 26 -20.07 -1.16 11.20
N ASN A 27 -19.42 0.00 11.05
CA ASN A 27 -18.10 0.09 10.43
C ASN A 27 -16.96 -0.35 11.36
N ASN A 28 -17.15 -0.24 12.68
CA ASN A 28 -16.10 -0.52 13.68
C ASN A 28 -16.67 -1.19 14.94
N PRO A 29 -17.39 -2.33 14.83
CA PRO A 29 -18.01 -2.96 15.98
C PRO A 29 -16.93 -3.49 16.94
N GLY A 30 -17.12 -3.26 18.24
CA GLY A 30 -16.23 -3.77 19.29
C GLY A 30 -14.88 -3.06 19.41
N ARG A 31 -14.52 -2.14 18.51
CA ARG A 31 -13.24 -1.43 18.56
C ARG A 31 -13.26 -0.35 19.63
N GLN A 32 -12.22 -0.29 20.46
CA GLN A 32 -12.14 0.66 21.57
C GLN A 32 -11.41 1.95 21.19
N PHE A 33 -11.82 3.07 21.76
CA PHE A 33 -11.20 4.38 21.56
C PHE A 33 -11.20 5.20 22.85
N TYR A 34 -10.22 6.08 23.00
CA TYR A 34 -10.23 7.17 23.96
C TYR A 34 -11.14 8.29 23.47
N GLY A 35 -12.16 8.62 24.26
CA GLY A 35 -13.10 9.71 24.02
C GLY A 35 -13.16 10.71 25.17
N CYS A 36 -13.71 11.89 24.92
CA CYS A 36 -14.09 12.82 25.99
C CYS A 36 -15.01 12.12 27.00
N ALA A 37 -14.86 12.39 28.30
CA ALA A 37 -15.79 11.87 29.31
C ALA A 37 -17.25 12.31 29.06
N LYS A 38 -17.43 13.45 28.39
CA LYS A 38 -18.73 13.99 27.97
C LYS A 38 -19.17 13.54 26.57
N PHE A 39 -18.52 12.55 25.96
CA PHE A 39 -18.80 12.10 24.58
C PHE A 39 -20.28 11.75 24.31
N LYS A 40 -21.03 11.30 25.34
CA LYS A 40 -22.47 11.01 25.21
C LYS A 40 -23.37 12.25 25.25
N ASP A 41 -22.86 13.37 25.78
CA ASP A 41 -23.56 14.65 25.84
C ASP A 41 -23.07 15.52 24.67
N ARG A 42 -23.89 15.63 23.63
CA ARG A 42 -23.52 16.38 22.41
C ARG A 42 -23.19 17.84 22.67
N ALA A 43 -23.75 18.47 23.71
CA ALA A 43 -23.46 19.85 24.06
C ALA A 43 -22.13 20.00 24.81
N GLY A 44 -21.72 18.94 25.53
CA GLY A 44 -20.51 18.91 26.36
C GLY A 44 -19.31 18.19 25.74
N ASP A 45 -19.50 17.46 24.63
CA ASP A 45 -18.44 16.76 23.93
C ASP A 45 -17.51 17.75 23.21
N CYS A 46 -16.20 17.55 23.37
CA CYS A 46 -15.19 18.32 22.65
C CYS A 46 -14.68 17.60 21.39
N GLY A 47 -15.25 16.44 21.05
CA GLY A 47 -14.88 15.68 19.85
C GLY A 47 -13.51 15.00 19.94
N TYR A 48 -12.90 14.92 21.13
CA TYR A 48 -11.65 14.19 21.31
C TYR A 48 -11.85 12.70 21.01
N PHE A 49 -11.06 12.16 20.08
CA PHE A 49 -11.14 10.78 19.65
C PHE A 49 -9.75 10.25 19.27
N VAL A 50 -9.33 9.14 19.89
CA VAL A 50 -8.12 8.40 19.48
C VAL A 50 -8.36 6.90 19.66
N TRP A 51 -8.00 6.07 18.70
CA TRP A 51 -8.12 4.61 18.85
C TRP A 51 -7.29 4.09 20.02
N TYR A 52 -7.86 3.13 20.76
CA TYR A 52 -7.16 2.40 21.80
C TYR A 52 -6.57 1.13 21.19
N ASP A 53 -5.24 1.04 21.20
CA ASP A 53 -4.51 -0.16 20.80
C ASP A 53 -3.99 -0.83 22.07
N PRO A 54 -4.47 -2.04 22.43
CA PRO A 54 -3.98 -2.75 23.60
C PRO A 54 -2.50 -3.12 23.43
N PRO A 55 -1.75 -3.26 24.53
CA PRO A 55 -0.36 -3.68 24.46
C PRO A 55 -0.29 -5.06 23.81
N ILE A 56 0.43 -5.15 22.70
CA ILE A 56 0.73 -6.42 22.04
C ILE A 56 1.98 -7.04 22.66
N CYS A 57 2.08 -8.38 22.66
CA CYS A 57 3.22 -9.07 23.24
C CYS A 57 4.53 -8.72 22.51
N ASN A 58 5.66 -8.77 23.22
CA ASN A 58 6.97 -8.41 22.66
C ASN A 58 7.32 -9.19 21.38
N ARG A 59 6.91 -10.46 21.32
CA ARG A 59 7.07 -11.29 20.11
C ARG A 59 6.31 -10.71 18.92
N ALA A 60 5.06 -10.29 19.12
CA ALA A 60 4.26 -9.67 18.07
C ALA A 60 4.84 -8.33 17.62
N LYS A 61 5.36 -7.51 18.54
CA LYS A 61 6.05 -6.24 18.24
C LYS A 61 7.22 -6.44 17.24
N GLN A 62 7.88 -7.60 17.28
CA GLN A 62 9.00 -7.92 16.36
C GLN A 62 8.52 -8.56 15.05
N ILE A 63 7.55 -9.49 15.11
CA ILE A 63 7.11 -10.27 13.95
C ILE A 63 6.25 -9.45 12.98
N ILE A 64 5.33 -8.61 13.50
CA ILE A 64 4.39 -7.86 12.66
C ILE A 64 5.11 -6.96 11.65
N PRO A 65 6.09 -6.12 12.05
CA PRO A 65 6.83 -5.29 11.10
C PRO A 65 7.61 -6.12 10.06
N TYR A 66 8.19 -7.25 10.48
CA TYR A 66 8.89 -8.16 9.56
C TYR A 66 7.97 -8.70 8.46
N LEU A 67 6.79 -9.19 8.84
CA LEU A 67 5.81 -9.73 7.89
C LEU A 67 5.27 -8.63 6.96
N LEU A 68 4.96 -7.44 7.48
CA LEU A 68 4.50 -6.31 6.69
C LEU A 68 5.55 -5.89 5.65
N ASN A 69 6.82 -5.80 6.04
CA ASN A 69 7.92 -5.51 5.12
C ASN A 69 8.03 -6.59 4.04
N ARG A 70 7.93 -7.87 4.42
CA ARG A 70 8.00 -8.98 3.49
C ARG A 70 6.89 -8.92 2.43
N VAL A 71 5.65 -8.63 2.84
CA VAL A 71 4.52 -8.41 1.90
C VAL A 71 4.78 -7.20 1.00
N GLY A 72 5.29 -6.10 1.57
CA GLY A 72 5.66 -4.91 0.80
C GLY A 72 6.69 -5.21 -0.30
N LYS A 73 7.69 -6.03 0.00
CA LYS A 73 8.70 -6.47 -0.99
C LYS A 73 8.09 -7.28 -2.13
N TYR A 74 7.15 -8.19 -1.85
CA TYR A 74 6.48 -8.95 -2.90
C TYR A 74 5.65 -8.04 -3.81
N ARG A 75 4.88 -7.11 -3.24
CA ARG A 75 4.11 -6.12 -4.02
C ARG A 75 5.01 -5.22 -4.88
N ALA A 76 6.19 -4.84 -4.37
CA ALA A 76 7.15 -4.06 -5.14
C ALA A 76 7.71 -4.86 -6.33
N ARG A 77 8.13 -6.12 -6.10
CA ARG A 77 8.60 -7.02 -7.16
C ARG A 77 7.54 -7.29 -8.21
N GLU A 78 6.31 -7.53 -7.79
CA GLU A 78 5.17 -7.69 -8.70
C GLU A 78 5.05 -6.50 -9.65
N LYS A 79 5.06 -5.27 -9.13
CA LYS A 79 5.03 -4.06 -9.96
C LYS A 79 6.22 -3.99 -10.93
N THR A 80 7.42 -4.35 -10.47
CA THR A 80 8.61 -4.41 -11.34
C THR A 80 8.43 -5.45 -12.45
N TYR A 81 7.94 -6.65 -12.13
CA TYR A 81 7.70 -7.71 -13.13
C TYR A 81 6.64 -7.29 -14.15
N TRP A 82 5.53 -6.70 -13.71
CA TRP A 82 4.52 -6.15 -14.62
C TRP A 82 5.10 -5.07 -15.54
N ALA A 83 5.92 -4.15 -15.01
CA ALA A 83 6.58 -3.14 -15.83
C ALA A 83 7.53 -3.76 -16.87
N CYS A 84 8.34 -4.75 -16.49
CA CYS A 84 9.23 -5.47 -17.41
C CYS A 84 8.46 -6.29 -18.46
N MET A 85 7.35 -6.94 -18.08
CA MET A 85 6.47 -7.66 -19.00
C MET A 85 5.85 -6.71 -20.04
N LEU A 86 5.34 -5.55 -19.60
CA LEU A 86 4.79 -4.54 -20.50
C LEU A 86 5.86 -3.94 -21.42
N LEU A 87 7.05 -3.64 -20.88
CA LEU A 87 8.17 -3.08 -21.65
C LEU A 87 8.67 -4.07 -22.70
N SER A 88 8.90 -5.33 -22.32
CA SER A 88 9.33 -6.38 -23.26
C SER A 88 8.29 -6.65 -24.33
N TRP A 89 7.00 -6.65 -23.99
CA TRP A 89 5.92 -6.77 -24.96
C TRP A 89 5.87 -5.59 -25.94
N LEU A 90 6.02 -4.35 -25.44
CA LEU A 90 6.10 -3.16 -26.30
C LEU A 90 7.30 -3.21 -27.25
N ILE A 91 8.47 -3.60 -26.75
CA ILE A 91 9.70 -3.70 -27.56
C ILE A 91 9.52 -4.75 -28.66
N THR A 92 9.06 -5.96 -28.31
CA THR A 92 8.84 -7.03 -29.29
C THR A 92 7.81 -6.62 -30.35
N PHE A 93 6.74 -5.95 -29.95
CA PHE A 93 5.74 -5.40 -30.87
C PHE A 93 6.36 -4.38 -31.86
N VAL A 94 7.14 -3.41 -31.37
CA VAL A 94 7.83 -2.40 -32.21
C VAL A 94 8.82 -3.07 -33.16
N MET A 95 9.60 -4.04 -32.69
CA MET A 95 10.57 -4.76 -33.52
C MET A 95 9.89 -5.47 -34.70
N VAL A 96 8.79 -6.19 -34.45
CA VAL A 96 8.02 -6.86 -35.51
C VAL A 96 7.52 -5.85 -36.55
N MET A 97 7.04 -4.69 -36.11
CA MET A 97 6.62 -3.62 -37.02
C MET A 97 7.78 -3.08 -37.85
N LEU A 98 8.95 -2.86 -37.25
CA LEU A 98 10.15 -2.42 -37.99
C LEU A 98 10.59 -3.46 -39.02
N TYR A 99 10.62 -4.74 -38.66
CA TYR A 99 10.96 -5.82 -39.59
C TYR A 99 9.94 -5.95 -40.73
N ALA A 100 8.65 -5.84 -40.44
CA ALA A 100 7.59 -5.92 -41.45
C ALA A 100 7.63 -4.73 -42.43
N ASN A 101 8.04 -3.55 -41.97
CA ASN A 101 8.25 -2.37 -42.80
C ASN A 101 9.63 -2.36 -43.49
N CYS A 102 10.57 -3.19 -43.05
CA CYS A 102 11.85 -3.41 -43.69
C CYS A 102 11.70 -4.45 -44.82
N LYS A 103 11.06 -4.05 -45.94
CA LYS A 103 11.20 -4.78 -47.20
C LYS A 103 12.57 -4.46 -47.82
N PRO A 104 13.34 -5.45 -48.32
CA PRO A 104 14.58 -5.19 -49.03
C PRO A 104 14.28 -4.53 -50.38
N GLU A 105 14.91 -3.38 -50.60
CA GLU A 105 14.87 -2.65 -51.86
C GLU A 105 15.62 -3.46 -52.94
N HIS A 106 14.86 -3.92 -53.93
CA HIS A 106 15.27 -4.42 -55.25
C HIS A 106 16.72 -4.92 -55.42
N VAL A 107 16.92 -6.25 -55.32
CA VAL A 107 17.99 -6.92 -56.07
C VAL A 107 17.74 -6.68 -57.57
N LYS A 108 18.36 -5.63 -58.14
CA LYS A 108 18.41 -5.40 -59.58
C LYS A 108 19.18 -6.57 -60.22
N ARG A 109 18.48 -7.56 -60.76
CA ARG A 109 19.08 -8.52 -61.70
C ARG A 109 19.59 -7.73 -62.90
N ARG A 110 20.92 -7.68 -63.09
CA ARG A 110 21.55 -7.18 -64.32
C ARG A 110 21.00 -7.98 -65.49
N PRO A 111 20.54 -7.37 -66.59
CA PRO A 111 20.30 -8.12 -67.82
C PRO A 111 21.66 -8.64 -68.32
N MET A 112 21.74 -9.95 -68.57
CA MET A 112 22.88 -10.53 -69.27
C MET A 112 22.89 -9.92 -70.68
N LEU A 113 23.91 -9.12 -70.97
CA LEU A 113 24.21 -8.65 -72.32
C LEU A 113 24.52 -9.89 -73.18
N SER A 114 23.70 -10.14 -74.19
CA SER A 114 24.00 -11.12 -75.24
C SER A 114 25.21 -10.63 -76.03
N LEU A 115 26.33 -11.35 -75.93
CA LEU A 115 27.50 -11.19 -76.82
C LEU A 115 27.25 -11.92 -78.15
N PRO A 116 27.91 -11.47 -79.24
CA PRO A 116 27.48 -11.66 -80.63
C PRO A 116 27.60 -13.08 -81.17
#